data_AF-A0A1F5T091-F1
#
_entry.id   AF-A0A1F5T091-F1
#
_cell.length_a   1.000
_cell.length_b   1.000
_cell.length_c   1.000
_cell.angle_alpha   90.00
_cell.angle_beta   90.00
_cell.angle_gamma   90.00
#
_symmetry.space_group_name_H-M   'P 1'
#
loop_
_entity.id
_entity.type
_entity.pdbx_description
1 polymer ?
#
loop_
_entity_poly.entity_id
_entity_poly.type
_entity_poly.pdbx_seq_one_letter_code
_entity_poly.pdbx_strand_id
1 'polypeptide(L)'
;MSMEHFRRTKESFTNDDDIFDSTTFEQIARELKESDFYILQNVDSVKLSAEQRRLYEQVKQFCLETSAEFKQEFVLLLDRYKDKNKVLSDKIIEFLVKNKIDVPKFELLNGVAALKALKTSKLETHDIAPNDLIVIFNLPTPLAVYWWKGGVEEWGDSSVKIDGQIIEWGLFYRRLMNVIWGMQGYYENEKNLKFERLNEPCQHDPKNYYYVWRITSYQPFDFKN
;
A
#
# COMPACT_ATOMS: atom_id res chain seq x y z
N MET A 1 -15.61 -9.03 45.37
CA MET A 1 -15.30 -8.08 44.27
C MET A 1 -16.03 -6.78 44.57
N SER A 2 -15.31 -5.69 44.80
CA SER A 2 -15.85 -4.44 45.35
C SER A 2 -16.63 -3.63 44.30
N MET A 3 -17.63 -2.88 44.77
CA MET A 3 -18.45 -1.92 44.01
C MET A 3 -17.67 -0.65 43.56
N GLU A 4 -16.35 -0.72 43.41
CA GLU A 4 -15.54 0.38 42.87
C GLU A 4 -15.33 0.28 41.36
N HIS A 5 -15.47 -0.91 40.77
CA HIS A 5 -15.24 -1.09 39.33
C HIS A 5 -16.40 -0.61 38.43
N PHE A 6 -17.56 -0.31 39.02
CA PHE A 6 -18.74 0.17 38.28
C PHE A 6 -18.90 1.70 38.26
N ARG A 7 -18.01 2.44 38.94
CA ARG A 7 -18.09 3.91 39.02
C ARG A 7 -17.25 4.65 37.97
N ARG A 8 -16.32 3.97 37.28
CA ARG A 8 -15.44 4.59 36.27
C ARG A 8 -16.01 4.69 34.86
N THR A 9 -17.23 4.20 34.60
CA THR A 9 -17.83 4.18 33.25
C THR A 9 -18.97 5.20 33.05
N LYS A 10 -19.15 6.16 33.97
CA LYS A 10 -20.14 7.24 33.82
C LYS A 10 -19.59 8.67 33.95
N GLU A 11 -18.34 8.86 34.34
CA GLU A 11 -17.75 10.20 34.55
C GLU A 11 -16.90 10.70 33.36
N SER A 12 -16.75 9.94 32.28
CA SER A 12 -15.97 10.36 31.10
C SER A 12 -16.83 10.95 29.96
N PHE A 13 -18.03 11.45 30.26
CA PHE A 13 -18.91 12.10 29.28
C PHE A 13 -19.49 13.43 29.79
N THR A 14 -18.86 14.05 30.79
CA THR A 14 -19.33 15.31 31.41
C THR A 14 -18.38 16.48 31.26
N ASN A 15 -17.28 16.35 30.51
CA ASN A 15 -16.48 17.51 30.12
C ASN A 15 -16.91 17.96 28.72
N ASP A 16 -17.61 19.09 28.67
CA ASP A 16 -17.89 19.83 27.43
C ASP A 16 -16.60 20.28 26.72
N ASP A 17 -15.44 20.23 27.42
CA ASP A 17 -14.11 20.52 26.88
C ASP A 17 -13.52 19.38 26.02
N ASP A 18 -14.02 18.13 26.12
CA ASP A 18 -13.58 17.02 25.24
C ASP A 18 -14.19 17.12 23.81
N ILE A 19 -15.08 18.09 23.59
CA ILE A 19 -15.74 18.33 22.29
C ILE A 19 -14.82 19.14 21.35
N PHE A 20 -13.80 19.83 21.89
CA PHE A 20 -12.95 20.73 21.11
C PHE A 20 -11.57 20.16 20.73
N ASP A 21 -11.26 18.92 21.09
CA ASP A 21 -10.07 18.21 20.62
C ASP A 21 -10.33 17.49 19.28
N SER A 22 -11.10 18.13 18.38
CA SER A 22 -11.28 17.63 17.01
C SER A 22 -10.06 18.01 16.19
N THR A 23 -9.12 17.07 16.02
CA THR A 23 -8.07 17.19 15.01
C THR A 23 -8.72 17.53 13.67
N THR A 24 -8.47 18.72 13.15
CA THR A 24 -9.02 19.15 11.85
C THR A 24 -8.45 18.26 10.73
N PHE A 25 -9.18 18.07 9.63
CA PHE A 25 -8.66 17.34 8.48
C PHE A 25 -7.32 17.93 7.98
N GLU A 26 -7.14 19.24 8.12
CA GLU A 26 -5.88 19.94 7.82
C GLU A 26 -4.72 19.51 8.74
N GLN A 27 -4.98 19.31 10.04
CA GLN A 27 -4.00 18.78 10.98
C GLN A 27 -3.69 17.30 10.68
N ILE A 28 -4.71 16.50 10.38
CA ILE A 28 -4.53 15.10 9.95
C ILE A 28 -3.69 15.04 8.67
N ALA A 29 -4.00 15.88 7.67
CA ALA A 29 -3.25 15.97 6.41
C ALA A 29 -1.80 16.42 6.59
N ARG A 30 -1.50 17.23 7.63
CA ARG A 30 -0.14 17.63 7.99
C ARG A 30 0.63 16.49 8.65
N GLU A 31 0.06 15.85 9.66
CA GLU A 31 0.65 14.66 10.32
C GLU A 31 0.86 13.50 9.33
N LEU A 32 -0.04 13.40 8.35
CA LEU A 32 0.07 12.47 7.23
C LEU A 32 1.27 12.72 6.32
N LYS A 33 1.75 13.95 6.14
CA LYS A 33 2.98 14.17 5.37
C LYS A 33 4.23 13.67 6.09
N GLU A 34 4.15 13.53 7.41
CA GLU A 34 5.29 13.21 8.27
C GLU A 34 5.37 11.73 8.68
N SER A 35 4.33 10.92 8.45
CA SER A 35 4.32 9.52 8.91
C SER A 35 5.06 8.53 7.99
N ASP A 36 5.75 7.57 8.62
CA ASP A 36 6.65 6.61 7.96
C ASP A 36 5.96 5.66 6.96
N PHE A 37 6.63 5.41 5.82
CA PHE A 37 6.27 4.39 4.84
C PHE A 37 6.48 2.97 5.37
N TYR A 38 5.67 2.00 4.89
CA TYR A 38 5.81 0.59 5.27
C TYR A 38 6.69 -0.16 4.25
N ILE A 39 8.01 0.02 4.40
CA ILE A 39 9.01 -0.65 3.55
C ILE A 39 9.90 -1.55 4.42
N LEU A 40 9.80 -2.87 4.22
CA LEU A 40 10.67 -3.86 4.85
C LEU A 40 11.84 -4.20 3.92
N GLN A 41 13.07 -4.12 4.43
CA GLN A 41 14.30 -4.38 3.67
C GLN A 41 14.98 -5.62 4.23
N ASN A 42 14.88 -6.76 3.53
CA ASN A 42 15.59 -8.00 3.86
C ASN A 42 16.51 -8.38 2.69
N VAL A 43 17.49 -7.51 2.43
CA VAL A 43 18.48 -7.67 1.37
C VAL A 43 19.86 -7.89 1.98
N ASP A 44 20.54 -8.96 1.56
CA ASP A 44 21.92 -9.25 1.96
C ASP A 44 22.89 -8.26 1.28
N SER A 45 23.02 -7.09 1.88
CA SER A 45 23.79 -5.95 1.35
C SER A 45 25.31 -6.21 1.23
N VAL A 46 25.83 -7.23 1.93
CA VAL A 46 27.26 -7.59 1.92
C VAL A 46 27.64 -8.35 0.64
N LYS A 47 26.67 -9.03 0.01
CA LYS A 47 26.89 -9.84 -1.20
C LYS A 47 26.54 -9.14 -2.51
N LEU A 48 26.04 -7.91 -2.45
CA LEU A 48 25.65 -7.17 -3.66
C LEU A 48 26.87 -6.66 -4.42
N SER A 49 26.92 -6.96 -5.71
CA SER A 49 27.80 -6.26 -6.65
C SER A 49 27.44 -4.77 -6.71
N ALA A 50 28.34 -3.94 -7.27
CA ALA A 50 28.06 -2.52 -7.46
C ALA A 50 26.79 -2.27 -8.31
N GLU A 51 26.56 -3.11 -9.32
CA GLU A 51 25.37 -3.04 -10.17
C GLU A 51 24.10 -3.40 -9.38
N GLN A 52 24.14 -4.49 -8.62
CA GLN A 52 23.00 -4.93 -7.80
C GLN A 52 22.65 -3.92 -6.71
N ARG A 53 23.67 -3.24 -6.14
CA ARG A 53 23.46 -2.15 -5.19
C ARG A 53 22.76 -0.97 -5.86
N ARG A 54 23.13 -0.61 -7.09
CA ARG A 54 22.44 0.46 -7.85
C ARG A 54 20.99 0.09 -8.13
N LEU A 55 20.74 -1.14 -8.60
CA LEU A 55 19.39 -1.65 -8.81
C LEU A 55 18.56 -1.60 -7.53
N TYR A 56 19.14 -2.05 -6.40
CA TYR A 56 18.49 -2.00 -5.10
C TYR A 56 18.08 -0.59 -4.69
N GLU A 57 18.97 0.40 -4.80
CA GLU A 57 18.65 1.78 -4.45
C GLU A 57 17.57 2.37 -5.38
N GLN A 58 17.58 2.03 -6.68
CA GLN A 58 16.53 2.45 -7.61
C GLN A 58 15.17 1.84 -7.25
N VAL A 59 15.12 0.55 -6.92
CA VAL A 59 13.89 -0.12 -6.49
C VAL A 59 13.39 0.41 -5.16
N LYS A 60 14.30 0.70 -4.23
CA LYS A 60 13.96 1.35 -2.97
C LYS A 60 13.36 2.74 -3.20
N GLN A 61 13.93 3.51 -4.12
CA GLN A 61 13.39 4.81 -4.51
C GLN A 61 11.99 4.68 -5.12
N PHE A 62 11.78 3.69 -6.01
CA PHE A 62 10.46 3.35 -6.55
C PHE A 62 9.44 3.10 -5.44
N CYS A 63 9.78 2.26 -4.45
CA CYS A 63 8.86 1.97 -3.34
C CYS A 63 8.55 3.23 -2.51
N LEU A 64 9.55 4.08 -2.25
CA LEU A 64 9.37 5.32 -1.48
C LEU A 64 8.46 6.32 -2.22
N GLU A 65 8.76 6.60 -3.48
CA GLU A 65 7.98 7.54 -4.29
C GLU A 65 6.56 7.02 -4.53
N THR A 66 6.42 5.72 -4.84
CA THR A 66 5.09 5.11 -5.03
C THR A 66 4.27 5.16 -3.75
N SER A 67 4.86 4.86 -2.58
CA SER A 67 4.18 5.01 -1.30
C SER A 67 3.77 6.46 -1.02
N ALA A 68 4.61 7.45 -1.37
CA ALA A 68 4.31 8.86 -1.18
C ALA A 68 3.14 9.33 -2.05
N GLU A 69 3.18 9.02 -3.35
CA GLU A 69 2.12 9.37 -4.29
C GLU A 69 0.80 8.67 -3.94
N PHE A 70 0.86 7.38 -3.59
CA PHE A 70 -0.31 6.62 -3.18
C PHE A 70 -0.98 7.26 -1.98
N LYS A 71 -0.19 7.62 -0.96
CA LYS A 71 -0.68 8.26 0.25
C LYS A 71 -1.33 9.61 -0.05
N GLN A 72 -0.66 10.43 -0.85
CA GLN A 72 -1.19 11.73 -1.25
C GLN A 72 -2.54 11.58 -1.96
N GLU A 73 -2.64 10.67 -2.92
CA GLU A 73 -3.90 10.42 -3.62
C GLU A 73 -4.96 9.83 -2.68
N PHE A 74 -4.58 8.96 -1.74
CA PHE A 74 -5.49 8.40 -0.74
C PHE A 74 -6.13 9.50 0.11
N VAL A 75 -5.32 10.43 0.60
CA VAL A 75 -5.78 11.55 1.44
C VAL A 75 -6.68 12.48 0.64
N LEU A 76 -6.32 12.80 -0.60
CA LEU A 76 -7.17 13.60 -1.48
C LEU A 76 -8.50 12.90 -1.80
N LEU A 77 -8.49 11.57 -1.93
CA LEU A 77 -9.72 10.79 -2.11
C LEU A 77 -10.59 10.80 -0.86
N LEU A 78 -10.00 10.68 0.35
CA LEU A 78 -10.74 10.79 1.60
C LEU A 78 -11.45 12.14 1.72
N ASP A 79 -10.75 13.23 1.41
CA ASP A 79 -11.31 14.60 1.47
C ASP A 79 -12.52 14.74 0.53
N ARG A 80 -12.32 14.42 -0.76
CA ARG A 80 -13.39 14.48 -1.77
C ARG A 80 -14.55 13.53 -1.47
N TYR A 81 -14.25 12.37 -0.86
CA TYR A 81 -15.27 11.39 -0.51
C TYR A 81 -16.10 11.85 0.70
N LYS A 82 -15.46 12.45 1.71
CA LYS A 82 -16.11 12.99 2.91
C LYS A 82 -17.16 14.05 2.55
N ASP A 83 -16.83 14.95 1.62
CA ASP A 83 -17.74 16.01 1.16
C ASP A 83 -19.04 15.47 0.56
N LYS A 84 -18.96 14.30 -0.09
CA LYS A 84 -20.10 13.67 -0.77
C LYS A 84 -20.80 12.60 0.07
N ASN A 85 -20.11 12.01 1.05
CA ASN A 85 -20.56 10.85 1.80
C ASN A 85 -20.36 11.04 3.31
N LYS A 86 -21.48 11.21 4.03
CA LYS A 86 -21.50 11.39 5.49
C LYS A 86 -21.03 10.18 6.30
N VAL A 87 -20.80 9.04 5.66
CA VAL A 87 -20.27 7.82 6.29
C VAL A 87 -18.86 8.01 6.80
N LEU A 88 -18.06 8.85 6.13
CA LEU A 88 -16.65 9.06 6.48
C LEU A 88 -16.53 10.21 7.50
N SER A 89 -16.53 9.86 8.79
CA SER A 89 -16.29 10.83 9.87
C SER A 89 -14.79 11.04 10.10
N ASP A 90 -14.43 12.15 10.76
CA ASP A 90 -13.03 12.46 11.11
C ASP A 90 -12.38 11.35 11.96
N LYS A 91 -13.14 10.75 12.90
CA LYS A 91 -12.68 9.60 13.69
C LYS A 91 -12.34 8.37 12.84
N ILE A 92 -13.08 8.15 11.74
CA ILE A 92 -12.76 7.06 10.82
C ILE A 92 -11.49 7.39 10.05
N ILE A 93 -11.33 8.62 9.58
CA ILE A 93 -10.10 9.06 8.90
C ILE A 93 -8.90 8.88 9.82
N GLU A 94 -8.95 9.39 11.05
CA GLU A 94 -7.91 9.21 12.06
C GLU A 94 -7.60 7.72 12.28
N PHE A 95 -8.62 6.86 12.37
CA PHE A 95 -8.42 5.42 12.47
C PHE A 95 -7.67 4.85 11.28
N LEU A 96 -8.01 5.23 10.04
CA LEU A 96 -7.35 4.74 8.83
C LEU A 96 -5.87 5.12 8.85
N VAL A 97 -5.56 6.37 9.15
CA VAL A 97 -4.19 6.90 9.20
C VAL A 97 -3.37 6.26 10.31
N LYS A 98 -3.92 6.21 11.53
CA LYS A 98 -3.23 5.63 12.70
C LYS A 98 -2.86 4.17 12.49
N ASN A 99 -3.67 3.43 11.72
CA ASN A 99 -3.44 2.03 11.41
C ASN A 99 -2.71 1.81 10.07
N LYS A 100 -2.16 2.86 9.45
CA LYS A 100 -1.42 2.82 8.18
C LYS A 100 -2.22 2.19 7.03
N ILE A 101 -3.54 2.44 6.98
CA ILE A 101 -4.42 1.97 5.90
C ILE A 101 -4.32 2.88 4.66
N ASP A 102 -3.69 4.04 4.81
CA ASP A 102 -3.43 5.06 3.80
C ASP A 102 -2.15 4.81 2.97
N VAL A 103 -1.34 3.80 3.32
CA VAL A 103 -0.07 3.50 2.64
C VAL A 103 0.03 2.02 2.24
N PRO A 104 0.62 1.71 1.06
CA PRO A 104 0.91 0.34 0.69
C PRO A 104 2.12 -0.20 1.47
N LYS A 105 2.22 -1.52 1.52
CA LYS A 105 3.37 -2.22 2.09
C LYS A 105 4.25 -2.79 0.97
N PHE A 106 5.55 -2.52 1.06
CA PHE A 106 6.57 -3.11 0.21
C PHE A 106 7.56 -3.94 1.04
N GLU A 107 7.95 -5.09 0.51
CA GLU A 107 9.05 -5.88 1.05
C GLU A 107 10.08 -6.14 -0.05
N LEU A 108 11.31 -5.66 0.15
CA LEU A 108 12.43 -5.85 -0.76
C LEU A 108 13.27 -7.01 -0.25
N LEU A 109 13.40 -8.05 -1.07
CA LEU A 109 14.00 -9.32 -0.70
C LEU A 109 15.03 -9.76 -1.75
N ASN A 110 16.11 -10.41 -1.31
CA ASN A 110 16.99 -11.17 -2.20
C ASN A 110 17.38 -12.52 -1.55
N GLY A 111 18.04 -13.38 -2.33
CA GLY A 111 18.63 -14.63 -1.84
C GLY A 111 17.67 -15.51 -1.04
N VAL A 112 18.11 -15.93 0.15
CA VAL A 112 17.34 -16.85 1.00
C VAL A 112 16.01 -16.25 1.45
N ALA A 113 15.96 -14.94 1.72
CA ALA A 113 14.73 -14.27 2.14
C ALA A 113 13.69 -14.28 1.01
N ALA A 114 14.11 -13.99 -0.22
CA ALA A 114 13.26 -14.05 -1.41
C ALA A 114 12.72 -15.47 -1.62
N LEU A 115 13.59 -16.48 -1.64
CA LEU A 115 13.19 -17.88 -1.84
C LEU A 115 12.20 -18.36 -0.77
N LYS A 116 12.42 -17.98 0.50
CA LYS A 116 11.52 -18.33 1.60
C LYS A 116 10.14 -17.69 1.41
N ALA A 117 10.09 -16.42 1.02
CA ALA A 117 8.83 -15.71 0.81
C ALA A 117 8.03 -16.26 -0.37
N LEU A 118 8.69 -16.55 -1.50
CA LEU A 118 8.06 -17.18 -2.67
C LEU A 118 7.51 -18.58 -2.35
N LYS A 119 8.30 -19.40 -1.63
CA LYS A 119 7.86 -20.73 -1.19
C LYS A 119 6.65 -20.66 -0.25
N THR A 120 6.65 -19.71 0.67
CA THR A 120 5.51 -19.47 1.59
C THR A 120 4.26 -19.07 0.82
N SER A 121 4.45 -18.29 -0.24
CA SER A 121 3.41 -17.80 -1.15
C SER A 121 2.94 -18.83 -2.18
N LYS A 122 3.56 -20.03 -2.20
CA LYS A 122 3.33 -21.10 -3.18
C LYS A 122 3.51 -20.63 -4.64
N LEU A 123 4.42 -19.69 -4.84
CA LEU A 123 4.82 -19.25 -6.18
C LEU A 123 6.00 -20.08 -6.68
N GLU A 124 6.10 -20.22 -7.99
CA GLU A 124 7.19 -20.98 -8.61
C GLU A 124 8.53 -20.27 -8.41
N THR A 125 9.58 -21.04 -8.14
CA THR A 125 10.92 -20.52 -7.80
C THR A 125 12.03 -21.05 -8.70
N HIS A 126 11.70 -21.80 -9.76
CA HIS A 126 12.70 -22.55 -10.52
C HIS A 126 13.66 -21.65 -11.32
N ASP A 127 13.22 -20.43 -11.69
CA ASP A 127 14.01 -19.48 -12.45
C ASP A 127 14.54 -18.29 -11.62
N ILE A 128 14.46 -18.37 -10.29
CA ILE A 128 14.90 -17.28 -9.39
C ILE A 128 16.35 -17.49 -8.99
N ALA A 129 17.23 -16.59 -9.44
CA ALA A 129 18.63 -16.58 -9.05
C ALA A 129 18.81 -16.03 -7.63
N PRO A 130 19.86 -16.45 -6.89
CA PRO A 130 20.12 -15.94 -5.53
C PRO A 130 20.27 -14.42 -5.43
N ASN A 131 20.62 -13.76 -6.52
CA ASN A 131 20.83 -12.32 -6.55
C ASN A 131 19.65 -11.54 -7.16
N ASP A 132 18.58 -12.23 -7.55
CA ASP A 132 17.39 -11.55 -8.04
C ASP A 132 16.78 -10.72 -6.91
N LEU A 133 16.37 -9.50 -7.27
CA LEU A 133 15.67 -8.60 -6.38
C LEU A 133 14.17 -8.83 -6.54
N ILE A 134 13.55 -9.32 -5.47
CA ILE A 134 12.12 -9.59 -5.39
C ILE A 134 11.46 -8.49 -4.56
N VAL A 135 10.37 -7.95 -5.08
CA VAL A 135 9.51 -7.01 -4.37
C VAL A 135 8.14 -7.63 -4.16
N ILE A 136 7.74 -7.73 -2.90
CA ILE A 136 6.37 -8.08 -2.52
C ILE A 136 5.63 -6.79 -2.24
N PHE A 137 4.54 -6.58 -2.97
CA PHE A 137 3.64 -5.45 -2.79
C PHE A 137 2.32 -5.93 -2.19
N ASN A 138 1.85 -5.23 -1.17
CA ASN A 138 0.54 -5.42 -0.58
C ASN A 138 -0.22 -4.11 -0.50
N LEU A 139 -1.49 -4.17 -0.90
CA LEU A 139 -2.45 -3.11 -0.64
C LEU A 139 -2.82 -3.07 0.85
N PRO A 140 -3.24 -1.90 1.36
CA PRO A 140 -3.97 -1.81 2.61
C PRO A 140 -5.13 -2.82 2.66
N THR A 141 -5.34 -3.46 3.81
CA THR A 141 -6.30 -4.56 3.97
C THR A 141 -7.70 -4.28 3.39
N PRO A 142 -8.32 -3.10 3.61
CA PRO A 142 -9.64 -2.85 3.05
C PRO A 142 -9.66 -2.83 1.53
N LEU A 143 -8.59 -2.35 0.90
CA LEU A 143 -8.44 -2.35 -0.55
C LEU A 143 -8.15 -3.75 -1.09
N ALA A 144 -7.35 -4.54 -0.38
CA ALA A 144 -7.06 -5.91 -0.79
C ALA A 144 -8.28 -6.85 -0.72
N VAL A 145 -9.18 -6.63 0.26
CA VAL A 145 -10.32 -7.53 0.55
C VAL A 145 -11.65 -7.03 -0.02
N TYR A 146 -11.87 -5.71 -0.03
CA TYR A 146 -13.17 -5.10 -0.36
C TYR A 146 -13.13 -4.26 -1.64
N TRP A 147 -12.17 -4.48 -2.54
CA TRP A 147 -12.04 -3.77 -3.82
C TRP A 147 -13.30 -3.81 -4.72
N TRP A 148 -14.18 -4.78 -4.54
CA TRP A 148 -15.41 -4.93 -5.32
C TRP A 148 -16.57 -4.06 -4.79
N LYS A 149 -16.43 -3.46 -3.60
CA LYS A 149 -17.52 -2.82 -2.85
C LYS A 149 -17.70 -1.35 -3.25
N GLY A 150 -18.76 -1.03 -3.99
CA GLY A 150 -19.09 0.35 -4.43
C GLY A 150 -18.26 0.86 -5.61
N GLY A 151 -18.44 2.14 -5.98
CA GLY A 151 -17.71 2.77 -7.09
C GLY A 151 -18.09 2.24 -8.48
N VAL A 152 -19.38 1.91 -8.66
CA VAL A 152 -19.96 1.37 -9.90
C VAL A 152 -19.84 2.32 -11.09
N GLU A 153 -19.75 3.62 -10.82
CA GLU A 153 -19.65 4.66 -11.83
C GLU A 153 -18.27 4.72 -12.50
N GLU A 154 -17.24 4.10 -11.90
CA GLU A 154 -15.89 4.14 -12.46
C GLU A 154 -15.55 2.94 -13.35
N TRP A 155 -15.95 1.69 -13.02
CA TRP A 155 -15.61 0.48 -13.82
C TRP A 155 -16.74 -0.58 -13.93
N GLY A 156 -17.98 -0.16 -14.18
CA GLY A 156 -19.05 -1.08 -14.62
C GLY A 156 -19.25 -2.36 -13.79
N ASP A 157 -19.53 -3.48 -14.47
CA ASP A 157 -20.11 -4.73 -13.90
C ASP A 157 -19.25 -5.48 -12.87
N SER A 158 -17.98 -5.11 -12.68
CA SER A 158 -17.07 -5.75 -11.70
C SER A 158 -17.23 -5.22 -10.27
N SER A 159 -18.28 -4.44 -10.02
CA SER A 159 -18.52 -3.77 -8.75
C SER A 159 -19.95 -3.98 -8.26
N VAL A 160 -20.13 -4.00 -6.95
CA VAL A 160 -21.43 -4.14 -6.33
C VAL A 160 -21.90 -2.78 -5.84
N LYS A 161 -23.08 -2.35 -6.29
CA LYS A 161 -23.73 -1.13 -5.78
C LYS A 161 -23.99 -1.29 -4.28
N ILE A 162 -23.66 -0.26 -3.51
CA ILE A 162 -23.88 -0.24 -2.07
C ILE A 162 -24.69 0.99 -1.65
N ASP A 163 -25.49 0.86 -0.60
CA ASP A 163 -26.53 1.85 -0.24
C ASP A 163 -26.01 3.09 0.50
N GLY A 164 -24.84 3.61 0.13
CA GLY A 164 -24.31 4.88 0.66
C GLY A 164 -24.08 4.93 2.18
N GLN A 165 -24.22 3.81 2.89
CA GLN A 165 -24.05 3.67 4.35
C GLN A 165 -22.68 3.11 4.76
N ILE A 166 -21.86 2.74 3.77
CA ILE A 166 -20.56 2.11 3.95
C ILE A 166 -19.56 2.73 2.97
N ILE A 167 -18.27 2.66 3.31
CA ILE A 167 -17.21 3.17 2.44
C ILE A 167 -17.14 2.36 1.14
N GLU A 168 -17.15 3.05 0.01
CA GLU A 168 -16.98 2.49 -1.33
C GLU A 168 -15.50 2.16 -1.61
N TRP A 169 -14.98 1.12 -0.97
CA TRP A 169 -13.58 0.69 -1.14
C TRP A 169 -13.20 0.39 -2.59
N GLY A 170 -14.16 0.04 -3.45
CA GLY A 170 -13.91 -0.12 -4.87
C GLY A 170 -13.57 1.16 -5.61
N LEU A 171 -14.15 2.30 -5.19
CA LEU A 171 -13.76 3.62 -5.71
C LEU A 171 -12.28 3.92 -5.37
N PHE A 172 -11.92 3.75 -4.10
CA PHE A 172 -10.55 3.97 -3.63
C PHE A 172 -9.57 3.04 -4.35
N TYR A 173 -9.88 1.75 -4.43
CA TYR A 173 -9.04 0.75 -5.09
C TYR A 173 -8.72 1.15 -6.54
N ARG A 174 -9.73 1.52 -7.33
CA ARG A 174 -9.54 1.88 -8.75
C ARG A 174 -8.64 3.10 -8.93
N ARG A 175 -8.88 4.13 -8.12
CA ARG A 175 -8.09 5.36 -8.17
C ARG A 175 -6.65 5.14 -7.75
N LEU A 176 -6.44 4.38 -6.69
CA LEU A 176 -5.12 4.15 -6.11
C LEU A 176 -4.28 3.16 -6.90
N MET A 177 -4.89 2.15 -7.54
CA MET A 177 -4.16 1.23 -8.43
C MET A 177 -3.58 1.94 -9.65
N ASN A 178 -4.23 3.00 -10.15
CA ASN A 178 -3.66 3.82 -11.22
C ASN A 178 -2.35 4.50 -10.81
N VAL A 179 -2.18 4.85 -9.52
CA VAL A 179 -0.91 5.36 -9.01
C VAL A 179 0.16 4.27 -9.07
N ILE A 180 -0.16 3.06 -8.62
CA ILE A 180 0.78 1.92 -8.66
C ILE A 180 1.22 1.62 -10.10
N TRP A 181 0.26 1.50 -11.02
CA TRP A 181 0.57 1.20 -12.44
C TRP A 181 1.25 2.38 -13.14
N GLY A 182 0.87 3.61 -12.82
CA GLY A 182 1.51 4.82 -13.35
C GLY A 182 2.97 4.90 -12.93
N MET A 183 3.27 4.66 -11.65
CA MET A 183 4.63 4.64 -11.13
C MET A 183 5.46 3.47 -11.68
N GLN A 184 4.86 2.28 -11.81
CA GLN A 184 5.51 1.16 -12.47
C GLN A 184 5.89 1.55 -13.91
N GLY A 185 4.94 2.08 -14.69
CA GLY A 185 5.17 2.52 -16.07
C GLY A 185 6.22 3.63 -16.18
N TYR A 186 6.24 4.59 -15.25
CA TYR A 186 7.27 5.64 -15.22
C TYR A 186 8.66 5.03 -14.99
N TYR A 187 8.82 4.13 -14.02
CA TYR A 187 10.10 3.49 -13.74
C TYR A 187 10.57 2.54 -14.85
N GLU A 188 9.62 1.91 -15.55
CA GLU A 188 9.92 1.10 -16.73
C GLU A 188 10.47 1.92 -17.88
N ASN A 189 9.83 3.06 -18.19
CA ASN A 189 10.18 3.86 -19.37
C ASN A 189 11.32 4.86 -19.10
N GLU A 190 11.38 5.46 -17.91
CA GLU A 190 12.27 6.59 -17.61
C GLU A 190 13.45 6.23 -16.70
N LYS A 191 13.35 5.12 -15.95
CA LYS A 191 14.38 4.70 -14.97
C LYS A 191 15.06 3.37 -15.31
N ASN A 192 14.74 2.77 -16.45
CA ASN A 192 15.31 1.52 -16.94
C ASN A 192 15.13 0.35 -15.96
N LEU A 193 14.01 0.31 -15.23
CA LEU A 193 13.63 -0.88 -14.48
C LEU A 193 12.77 -1.80 -15.36
N LYS A 194 12.84 -3.11 -15.12
CA LYS A 194 11.95 -4.08 -15.73
C LYS A 194 11.27 -4.86 -14.63
N PHE A 195 9.94 -4.86 -14.63
CA PHE A 195 9.14 -5.59 -13.66
C PHE A 195 8.59 -6.85 -14.31
N GLU A 196 8.97 -8.00 -13.76
CA GLU A 196 8.41 -9.30 -14.13
C GLU A 196 7.48 -9.74 -13.01
N ARG A 197 6.18 -9.79 -13.29
CA ARG A 197 5.18 -10.25 -12.33
C ARG A 197 5.25 -11.78 -12.20
N LEU A 198 5.46 -12.28 -10.99
CA LEU A 198 5.62 -13.71 -10.69
C LEU A 198 4.32 -14.42 -10.29
N ASN A 199 3.28 -13.67 -9.96
CA ASN A 199 1.95 -14.20 -9.67
C ASN A 199 0.97 -13.92 -10.82
N GLU A 200 0.11 -14.87 -11.14
CA GLU A 200 -0.87 -14.76 -12.22
C GLU A 200 -1.94 -13.68 -11.96
N PRO A 201 -2.63 -13.18 -13.00
CA PRO A 201 -3.84 -12.38 -12.84
C PRO A 201 -4.82 -13.04 -11.87
N CYS A 202 -5.41 -12.24 -10.97
CA CYS A 202 -6.29 -12.71 -9.88
C CYS A 202 -5.66 -13.64 -8.85
N GLN A 203 -4.40 -14.09 -8.99
CA GLN A 203 -3.68 -14.85 -7.97
C GLN A 203 -3.10 -13.89 -6.93
N HIS A 204 -3.81 -13.65 -5.83
CA HIS A 204 -3.34 -12.82 -4.73
C HIS A 204 -3.82 -13.41 -3.40
N ASP A 205 -3.04 -13.18 -2.34
CA ASP A 205 -3.37 -13.52 -0.97
C ASP A 205 -3.29 -12.24 -0.14
N PRO A 206 -4.42 -11.61 0.23
CA PRO A 206 -4.45 -10.35 0.96
C PRO A 206 -3.65 -10.33 2.27
N LYS A 207 -3.25 -11.49 2.82
CA LYS A 207 -2.37 -11.57 3.99
C LYS A 207 -0.89 -11.55 3.65
N ASN A 208 -0.52 -12.02 2.47
CA ASN A 208 0.87 -12.33 2.11
C ASN A 208 1.37 -11.49 0.92
N TYR A 209 0.61 -11.38 -0.16
CA TYR A 209 0.99 -10.60 -1.35
C TYR A 209 -0.23 -10.19 -2.19
N TYR A 210 -0.14 -9.01 -2.78
CA TYR A 210 -1.01 -8.60 -3.88
C TYR A 210 -0.29 -8.78 -5.22
N TYR A 211 0.89 -8.18 -5.35
CA TYR A 211 1.82 -8.45 -6.45
C TYR A 211 3.17 -8.93 -5.93
N VAL A 212 3.80 -9.79 -6.71
CA VAL A 212 5.18 -10.18 -6.53
C VAL A 212 5.92 -9.89 -7.82
N TRP A 213 6.91 -9.02 -7.74
CA TRP A 213 7.73 -8.65 -8.88
C TRP A 213 9.16 -9.14 -8.69
N ARG A 214 9.72 -9.75 -9.74
CA ARG A 214 11.16 -9.77 -9.96
C ARG A 214 11.52 -8.50 -10.71
N ILE A 215 12.43 -7.71 -10.15
CA ILE A 215 12.85 -6.45 -10.78
C ILE A 215 14.31 -6.57 -11.23
N THR A 216 14.55 -6.16 -12.47
CA THR A 216 15.89 -6.14 -13.09
C THR A 216 16.13 -4.77 -13.72
N SER A 217 17.39 -4.44 -14.00
CA SER A 217 17.72 -3.29 -14.84
C SER A 217 17.58 -3.66 -16.31
N TYR A 218 17.10 -2.73 -17.14
CA TYR A 218 17.20 -2.86 -18.59
C TYR A 218 18.67 -2.72 -18.98
N GLN A 219 19.30 -3.81 -19.41
CA GLN A 219 20.57 -3.75 -20.12
C GLN A 219 20.22 -3.43 -21.58
N PRO A 220 20.59 -2.26 -22.13
CA PRO A 220 20.40 -2.05 -23.56
C PRO A 220 21.17 -3.14 -24.31
N PHE A 221 20.52 -3.77 -25.29
CA PHE A 221 21.21 -4.64 -26.22
C PHE A 221 22.36 -3.85 -26.85
N ASP A 222 23.59 -4.22 -26.49
CA ASP A 222 24.81 -3.67 -27.08
C ASP A 222 24.86 -4.21 -28.52
N PHE A 223 24.30 -3.46 -29.48
CA PHE A 223 24.52 -3.70 -30.91
C PHE A 223 25.98 -3.35 -31.24
N LYS A 224 26.92 -4.16 -30.75
CA LYS A 224 28.29 -4.16 -31.25
C LYS A 224 28.29 -4.94 -32.56
N ASN A 225 28.17 -4.18 -33.65
CA ASN A 225 28.69 -4.58 -34.96
C ASN A 225 30.22 -4.63 -34.92
#